data_AF-A0A9E5PKB8-F1
#
_entry.id   AF-A0A9E5PKB8-F1
#
_cell.length_a   1.000
_cell.length_b   1.000
_cell.length_c   1.000
_cell.angle_alpha   90.00
_cell.angle_beta   90.00
_cell.angle_gamma   90.00
#
_symmetry.space_group_name_H-M   'P 1'
#
loop_
_entity.id
_entity.type
_entity.pdbx_description
1 polymer ?
#
loop_
_entity_poly.entity_id
_entity_poly.type
_entity_poly.pdbx_seq_one_letter_code
_entity_poly.pdbx_strand_id
1 'polypeptide(L)'
;MRPSNPAMMAVSRSLRQNRDRLVEQWSRWVAGRMAQAPHIQRPTIERHLALLVDVMIEMAGPLRRQVAELWFTASDVYGHTAAARGLAAGEVVEELQQLRELLIHLLSEMVANLPPRQSMAVVLRLNRLLDRGIAHAVVGYTDALVETLLNRRGVPIVASEPAEDEVLQRLEQLEDELAQLRIKNQ
;
A
#
# COMPACT_ATOMS: atom_id res chain seq x y z
N MET A 1 -3.15 -9.37 -26.51
CA MET A 1 -3.38 -8.80 -25.16
C MET A 1 -4.82 -9.05 -24.73
N ARG A 2 -5.10 -9.60 -23.53
CA ARG A 2 -6.47 -9.62 -23.00
C ARG A 2 -6.74 -8.30 -22.26
N PRO A 3 -7.72 -7.49 -22.69
CA PRO A 3 -8.01 -6.20 -22.06
C PRO A 3 -8.43 -6.36 -20.60
N SER A 4 -8.23 -5.31 -19.81
CA SER A 4 -8.79 -5.26 -18.45
C SER A 4 -10.32 -5.32 -18.51
N ASN A 5 -10.91 -6.08 -17.59
CA ASN A 5 -12.38 -6.22 -17.49
C ASN A 5 -12.99 -4.81 -17.37
N PRO A 6 -13.99 -4.43 -18.19
CA PRO A 6 -14.63 -3.12 -18.14
C PRO A 6 -15.03 -2.67 -16.72
N ALA A 7 -15.46 -3.60 -15.87
CA ALA A 7 -15.79 -3.32 -14.48
C ALA A 7 -14.57 -2.89 -13.64
N MET A 8 -13.40 -3.53 -13.84
CA MET A 8 -12.15 -3.12 -13.16
C MET A 8 -11.65 -1.76 -13.67
N MET A 9 -11.86 -1.46 -14.96
CA MET A 9 -11.56 -0.13 -15.50
C MET A 9 -12.44 0.95 -14.87
N ALA A 10 -13.73 0.67 -14.62
CA ALA A 10 -14.61 1.57 -13.90
C ALA A 10 -14.15 1.80 -12.45
N VAL A 11 -13.72 0.73 -11.76
CA VAL A 11 -13.13 0.82 -10.42
C VAL A 11 -11.88 1.70 -10.44
N SER A 12 -10.92 1.46 -11.34
CA SER A 12 -9.70 2.28 -11.45
C SER A 12 -10.02 3.75 -11.67
N ARG A 13 -11.02 4.08 -12.51
CA ARG A 13 -11.47 5.46 -12.71
C ARG A 13 -12.07 6.07 -11.44
N SER A 14 -12.94 5.33 -10.75
CA SER A 14 -13.56 5.80 -9.50
C SER A 14 -12.53 6.07 -8.41
N LEU A 15 -11.58 5.15 -8.24
CA LEU A 15 -10.48 5.31 -7.30
C LEU A 15 -9.61 6.52 -7.65
N ARG A 16 -9.30 6.74 -8.94
CA ARG A 16 -8.54 7.91 -9.39
C ARG A 16 -9.26 9.22 -9.12
N GLN A 17 -10.58 9.27 -9.32
CA GLN A 17 -11.41 10.46 -9.04
C GLN A 17 -11.50 10.78 -7.55
N ASN A 18 -11.38 9.78 -6.69
CA ASN A 18 -11.51 9.93 -5.23
C ASN A 18 -10.17 9.75 -4.50
N ARG A 19 -9.06 9.77 -5.23
CA ARG A 19 -7.72 9.41 -4.74
C ARG A 19 -7.33 10.25 -3.53
N ASP A 20 -7.43 11.57 -3.65
CA ASP A 20 -6.99 12.48 -2.59
C ASP A 20 -7.84 12.36 -1.34
N ARG A 21 -9.17 12.22 -1.51
CA ARG A 21 -10.09 11.96 -0.40
C ARG A 21 -9.77 10.64 0.31
N LEU A 22 -9.45 9.59 -0.45
CA LEU A 22 -9.12 8.27 0.11
C LEU A 22 -7.83 8.35 0.94
N VAL A 23 -6.78 8.98 0.38
CA VAL A 23 -5.50 9.19 1.06
C VAL A 23 -5.67 10.04 2.31
N GLU A 24 -6.41 11.15 2.24
CA GLU A 24 -6.67 12.04 3.37
C GLU A 24 -7.42 11.35 4.52
N GLN A 25 -8.45 10.56 4.20
CA GLN A 25 -9.21 9.82 5.21
C GLN A 25 -8.35 8.74 5.87
N TRP A 26 -7.56 8.02 5.07
CA TRP A 26 -6.69 6.98 5.59
C TRP A 26 -5.56 7.57 6.45
N SER A 27 -4.91 8.64 5.97
CA SER A 27 -3.83 9.29 6.70
C SER A 27 -4.30 9.91 8.01
N ARG A 28 -5.49 10.51 8.03
CA ARG A 28 -6.09 11.02 9.27
C ARG A 28 -6.32 9.90 10.28
N TRP A 29 -6.80 8.74 9.83
CA TRP A 29 -7.00 7.58 10.69
C TRP A 29 -5.68 7.06 11.26
N VAL A 30 -4.65 6.90 10.40
CA VAL A 30 -3.31 6.46 10.81
C VAL A 30 -2.69 7.46 11.79
N ALA A 31 -2.73 8.76 11.47
CA ALA A 31 -2.16 9.83 12.31
C ALA A 31 -2.82 9.90 13.70
N GLY A 32 -4.11 9.58 13.82
CA GLY A 32 -4.79 9.49 15.12
C GLY A 32 -4.22 8.42 16.04
N ARG A 33 -3.46 7.45 15.50
CA ARG A 33 -2.81 6.35 16.23
C ARG A 33 -1.30 6.49 16.34
N MET A 34 -0.68 7.48 15.67
CA MET A 34 0.78 7.70 15.64
C MET A 34 1.39 8.19 16.96
N ALA A 35 0.67 8.19 18.08
CA ALA A 35 1.10 8.77 19.35
C ALA A 35 2.38 8.16 19.97
N GLN A 36 2.98 7.14 19.34
CA GLN A 36 4.10 6.35 19.88
C GLN A 36 5.38 6.34 19.00
N ALA A 37 5.44 7.04 17.86
CA ALA A 37 6.57 6.96 16.93
C ALA A 37 7.18 8.34 16.57
N PRO A 38 8.21 8.82 17.31
CA PRO A 38 8.75 10.17 17.12
C PRO A 38 9.76 10.33 15.96
N HIS A 39 10.29 9.25 15.40
CA HIS A 39 11.46 9.29 14.49
C HIS A 39 11.12 9.16 12.99
N ILE A 40 9.90 8.77 12.63
CA ILE A 40 9.41 8.86 11.24
C ILE A 40 8.33 9.94 11.19
N GLN A 41 8.55 10.98 10.41
CA GLN A 41 7.63 12.11 10.38
C GLN A 41 6.34 11.75 9.65
N ARG A 42 5.25 12.38 10.09
CA ARG A 42 3.93 12.22 9.49
C ARG A 42 3.90 12.42 7.97
N PRO A 43 4.58 13.40 7.36
CA PRO A 43 4.59 13.56 5.90
C PRO A 43 5.17 12.33 5.16
N THR A 44 6.17 11.67 5.74
CA THR A 44 6.77 10.45 5.18
C THR A 44 5.76 9.30 5.13
N ILE A 45 4.93 9.19 6.17
CA ILE A 45 3.83 8.21 6.20
C ILE A 45 2.73 8.58 5.23
N GLU A 46 2.32 9.85 5.17
CA GLU A 46 1.33 10.32 4.22
C GLU A 46 1.71 10.01 2.76
N ARG A 47 3.00 10.19 2.41
CA ARG A 47 3.55 9.80 1.10
C ARG A 47 3.48 8.28 0.85
N HIS A 48 3.83 7.45 1.84
CA HIS A 48 3.69 6.00 1.72
C HIS A 48 2.23 5.56 1.44
N LEU A 49 1.28 6.11 2.19
CA LEU A 49 -0.15 5.80 2.01
C LEU A 49 -0.63 6.25 0.62
N ALA A 50 -0.19 7.43 0.19
CA ALA A 50 -0.40 7.95 -1.16
C ALA A 50 0.13 6.99 -2.24
N LEU A 51 1.38 6.54 -2.12
CA LEU A 51 2.00 5.61 -3.05
C LEU A 51 1.23 4.29 -3.13
N LEU A 52 0.85 3.70 -1.99
CA LEU A 52 0.07 2.46 -1.95
C LEU A 52 -1.27 2.62 -2.68
N VAL A 53 -1.98 3.73 -2.45
CA VAL A 53 -3.23 4.04 -3.16
C VAL A 53 -2.99 4.18 -4.66
N ASP A 54 -1.92 4.89 -5.06
CA ASP A 54 -1.61 5.12 -6.47
C ASP A 54 -1.25 3.82 -7.20
N VAL A 55 -0.44 2.94 -6.60
CA VAL A 55 -0.12 1.63 -7.17
C VAL A 55 -1.36 0.75 -7.25
N MET A 56 -2.22 0.75 -6.23
CA MET A 56 -3.48 0.02 -6.24
C MET A 56 -4.43 0.50 -7.35
N ILE A 57 -4.51 1.81 -7.61
CA ILE A 57 -5.28 2.37 -8.73
C ILE A 57 -4.80 1.80 -10.06
N GLU A 58 -3.48 1.69 -10.26
CA GLU A 58 -2.90 1.10 -11.47
C GLU A 58 -3.11 -0.42 -11.54
N MET A 59 -3.11 -1.10 -10.40
CA MET A 59 -3.42 -2.53 -10.29
C MET A 59 -4.88 -2.86 -10.66
N ALA A 60 -5.81 -1.92 -10.44
CA ALA A 60 -7.17 -2.03 -10.95
C ALA A 60 -7.29 -1.69 -12.44
N GLY A 61 -6.27 -1.03 -13.01
CA GLY A 61 -6.27 -0.48 -14.36
C GLY A 61 -5.66 -1.38 -15.44
N PRO A 62 -5.20 -0.78 -16.56
CA PRO A 62 -4.56 -1.51 -17.66
C PRO A 62 -3.10 -1.91 -17.34
N LEU A 63 -2.44 -1.17 -16.44
CA LEU A 63 -1.04 -1.39 -16.06
C LEU A 63 -0.82 -2.51 -15.03
N ARG A 64 -1.89 -3.22 -14.64
CA ARG A 64 -1.87 -4.18 -13.52
C ARG A 64 -0.77 -5.24 -13.57
N ARG A 65 -0.25 -5.57 -14.76
CA ARG A 65 0.81 -6.59 -14.89
C ARG A 65 2.17 -5.97 -14.66
N GLN A 66 2.36 -4.74 -15.14
CA GLN A 66 3.59 -3.98 -14.99
C GLN A 66 3.78 -3.52 -13.55
N VAL A 67 2.71 -3.13 -12.87
CA VAL A 67 2.77 -2.63 -11.48
C VAL A 67 2.59 -3.72 -10.41
N ALA A 68 2.50 -5.00 -10.80
CA ALA A 68 2.26 -6.09 -9.86
C ALA A 68 3.41 -6.26 -8.87
N GLU A 69 4.65 -6.28 -9.36
CA GLU A 69 5.83 -6.36 -8.49
C GLU A 69 5.96 -5.11 -7.63
N LEU A 70 5.71 -3.94 -8.21
CA LEU A 70 5.72 -2.67 -7.48
C LEU A 70 4.70 -2.65 -6.32
N TRP A 71 3.53 -3.27 -6.48
CA TRP A 71 2.56 -3.42 -5.39
C TRP A 71 3.11 -4.24 -4.22
N PHE A 72 3.81 -5.34 -4.53
CA PHE A 72 4.43 -6.19 -3.51
C PHE A 72 5.56 -5.46 -2.81
N THR A 73 6.45 -4.82 -3.56
CA THR A 73 7.58 -4.06 -3.00
C THR A 73 7.12 -2.86 -2.17
N ALA A 74 6.14 -2.08 -2.64
CA ALA A 74 5.62 -0.96 -1.87
C ALA A 74 4.93 -1.40 -0.57
N SER A 75 4.20 -2.54 -0.61
CA SER A 75 3.59 -3.11 0.59
C SER A 75 4.65 -3.61 1.58
N ASP A 76 5.68 -4.28 1.09
CA ASP A 76 6.81 -4.77 1.88
C ASP A 76 7.58 -3.62 2.57
N VAL A 77 7.89 -2.56 1.83
CA VAL A 77 8.54 -1.34 2.36
C VAL A 77 7.66 -0.63 3.39
N TYR A 78 6.34 -0.64 3.20
CA TYR A 78 5.42 -0.14 4.22
C TYR A 78 5.50 -0.96 5.52
N GLY A 79 5.63 -2.28 5.41
CA GLY A 79 5.88 -3.18 6.54
C GLY A 79 7.16 -2.84 7.30
N HIS A 80 8.27 -2.64 6.60
CA HIS A 80 9.53 -2.18 7.18
C HIS A 80 9.38 -0.82 7.89
N THR A 81 8.69 0.13 7.24
CA THR A 81 8.41 1.45 7.82
C THR A 81 7.52 1.35 9.06
N ALA A 82 6.59 0.40 9.10
CA ALA A 82 5.75 0.14 10.26
C ALA A 82 6.54 -0.45 11.43
N ALA A 83 7.48 -1.37 11.16
CA ALA A 83 8.40 -1.88 12.17
C ALA A 83 9.31 -0.76 12.70
N ALA A 84 9.81 0.10 11.82
CA ALA A 84 10.56 1.29 12.20
C ALA A 84 9.74 2.16 13.15
N ARG A 85 8.47 2.45 12.82
CA ARG A 85 7.52 3.17 13.69
C ARG A 85 7.21 2.47 15.03
N GLY A 86 7.72 1.26 15.28
CA GLY A 86 7.48 0.52 16.53
C GLY A 86 6.07 -0.05 16.65
N LEU A 87 5.33 -0.16 15.54
CA LEU A 87 4.01 -0.77 15.52
C LEU A 87 4.11 -2.26 15.83
N ALA A 88 3.07 -2.85 16.41
CA ALA A 88 2.91 -4.30 16.45
C ALA A 88 2.46 -4.83 15.09
N ALA A 89 2.76 -6.10 14.78
CA ALA A 89 2.34 -6.74 13.52
C ALA A 89 0.82 -6.62 13.27
N GLY A 90 0.01 -6.77 14.33
CA GLY A 90 -1.43 -6.61 14.26
C GLY A 90 -1.87 -5.20 13.86
N GLU A 91 -1.13 -4.17 14.27
CA GLU A 91 -1.43 -2.78 13.93
C GLU A 91 -1.13 -2.49 12.46
N VAL A 92 -0.08 -3.09 11.88
CA VAL A 92 0.20 -3.01 10.43
C VAL A 92 -0.96 -3.59 9.63
N VAL A 93 -1.50 -4.73 10.09
CA VAL A 93 -2.68 -5.35 9.47
C VAL A 93 -3.89 -4.44 9.62
N GLU A 94 -4.13 -3.86 10.79
CA GLU A 94 -5.25 -2.93 11.03
C GLU A 94 -5.18 -1.69 10.11
N GLU A 95 -4.00 -1.09 9.94
CA GLU A 95 -3.79 0.05 9.03
C GLU A 95 -4.20 -0.30 7.59
N LEU A 96 -3.84 -1.48 7.10
CA LEU A 96 -4.21 -1.92 5.75
C LEU A 96 -5.67 -2.40 5.64
N GLN A 97 -6.24 -2.93 6.71
CA GLN A 97 -7.67 -3.27 6.76
C GLN A 97 -8.53 -2.00 6.78
N GLN A 98 -8.04 -0.90 7.36
CA GLN A 98 -8.70 0.40 7.25
C GLN A 98 -8.83 0.84 5.78
N LEU A 99 -7.80 0.63 4.95
CA LEU A 99 -7.90 0.89 3.51
C LEU A 99 -9.01 0.05 2.88
N ARG A 100 -9.15 -1.23 3.24
CA ARG A 100 -10.25 -2.08 2.76
C ARG A 100 -11.61 -1.49 3.11
N GLU A 101 -11.79 -1.06 4.35
CA GLU A 101 -13.04 -0.45 4.79
C GLU A 101 -13.37 0.80 3.98
N LEU A 102 -12.39 1.69 3.78
CA LEU A 102 -12.58 2.90 2.97
C LEU A 102 -12.96 2.57 1.51
N LEU A 103 -12.34 1.53 0.93
CA LEU A 103 -12.65 1.07 -0.41
C LEU A 103 -14.06 0.47 -0.52
N ILE A 104 -14.50 -0.29 0.48
CA ILE A 104 -15.86 -0.84 0.52
C ILE A 104 -16.86 0.29 0.51
N HIS A 105 -16.70 1.30 1.38
CA HIS A 105 -17.58 2.45 1.42
C HIS A 105 -17.58 3.21 0.09
N LEU A 106 -16.40 3.53 -0.44
CA LEU A 106 -16.23 4.27 -1.68
C LEU A 106 -16.84 3.56 -2.91
N LEU A 107 -16.70 2.23 -3.00
CA LEU A 107 -17.09 1.47 -4.18
C LEU A 107 -18.47 0.80 -4.05
N SER A 108 -19.09 0.84 -2.87
CA SER A 108 -20.35 0.16 -2.55
C SER A 108 -21.45 0.38 -3.59
N GLU A 109 -21.80 1.64 -3.86
CA GLU A 109 -22.85 2.01 -4.82
C GLU A 109 -22.51 1.57 -6.25
N MET A 110 -21.26 1.79 -6.68
CA MET A 110 -20.79 1.34 -7.99
C MET A 110 -20.94 -0.17 -8.14
N VAL A 111 -20.49 -0.93 -7.14
CA VAL A 111 -20.50 -2.40 -7.15
C VAL A 111 -21.93 -2.95 -7.08
N ALA A 112 -22.83 -2.27 -6.38
CA ALA A 112 -24.24 -2.62 -6.31
C ALA A 112 -24.95 -2.46 -7.67
N ASN A 113 -24.53 -1.47 -8.46
CA ASN A 113 -25.08 -1.20 -9.80
C ASN A 113 -24.51 -2.11 -10.91
N LEU A 114 -23.54 -2.97 -10.61
CA LEU A 114 -22.99 -3.92 -11.58
C LEU A 114 -23.83 -5.20 -11.68
N PRO A 115 -23.85 -5.86 -12.86
CA PRO A 115 -24.40 -7.21 -12.97
C PRO A 115 -23.77 -8.17 -11.95
N PRO A 116 -24.52 -9.10 -11.33
CA PRO A 116 -24.03 -9.90 -10.19
C PRO A 116 -22.69 -10.59 -10.41
N ARG A 117 -22.46 -11.16 -11.60
CA ARG A 117 -21.19 -11.81 -11.97
C ARG A 117 -20.02 -10.83 -12.02
N GLN A 118 -20.24 -9.60 -12.48
CA GLN A 118 -19.21 -8.57 -12.54
C GLN A 118 -18.94 -7.98 -11.16
N SER A 119 -19.99 -7.73 -10.39
CA SER A 119 -19.92 -7.30 -8.99
C SER A 119 -19.05 -8.26 -8.16
N MET A 120 -19.38 -9.56 -8.19
CA MET A 120 -18.61 -10.61 -7.52
C MET A 120 -17.15 -10.66 -8.01
N ALA A 121 -16.92 -10.56 -9.33
CA ALA A 121 -15.57 -10.56 -9.88
C ALA A 121 -14.74 -9.35 -9.43
N VAL A 122 -15.34 -8.16 -9.29
CA VAL A 122 -14.67 -6.97 -8.77
C VAL A 122 -14.31 -7.17 -7.30
N VAL A 123 -15.29 -7.57 -6.47
CA VAL A 123 -15.08 -7.79 -5.02
C VAL A 123 -13.96 -8.81 -4.78
N LEU A 124 -13.99 -9.96 -5.45
CA LEU A 124 -12.96 -11.00 -5.28
C LEU A 124 -11.57 -10.54 -5.75
N ARG A 125 -11.49 -9.69 -6.78
CA ARG A 125 -10.20 -9.19 -7.28
C ARG A 125 -9.60 -8.14 -6.36
N LEU A 126 -10.41 -7.22 -5.85
CA LEU A 126 -9.97 -6.21 -4.88
C LEU A 126 -9.56 -6.87 -3.56
N ASN A 127 -10.35 -7.85 -3.08
CA ASN A 127 -9.97 -8.61 -1.89
C ASN A 127 -8.61 -9.28 -2.09
N ARG A 128 -8.42 -10.04 -3.18
CA ARG A 128 -7.12 -10.68 -3.45
C ARG A 128 -5.96 -9.71 -3.58
N LEU A 129 -6.19 -8.51 -4.13
CA LEU A 129 -5.17 -7.47 -4.24
C LEU A 129 -4.73 -7.02 -2.84
N LEU A 130 -5.70 -6.66 -2.00
CA LEU A 130 -5.46 -6.20 -0.63
C LEU A 130 -4.86 -7.31 0.23
N ASP A 131 -5.38 -8.54 0.14
CA ASP A 131 -4.88 -9.69 0.90
C ASP A 131 -3.39 -9.96 0.59
N ARG A 132 -2.99 -9.82 -0.69
CA ARG A 132 -1.57 -9.90 -1.06
C ARG A 132 -0.75 -8.74 -0.53
N GLY A 133 -1.26 -7.52 -0.60
CA GLY A 133 -0.57 -6.35 -0.04
C GLY A 133 -0.35 -6.52 1.46
N ILE A 134 -1.39 -6.94 2.20
CA ILE A 134 -1.29 -7.25 3.63
C ILE A 134 -0.25 -8.33 3.90
N ALA A 135 -0.26 -9.43 3.14
CA ALA A 135 0.71 -10.49 3.29
C ALA A 135 2.15 -9.97 3.10
N HIS A 136 2.42 -9.17 2.06
CA HIS A 136 3.74 -8.60 1.82
C HIS A 136 4.15 -7.56 2.88
N ALA A 137 3.23 -6.73 3.36
CA ALA A 137 3.52 -5.82 4.46
C ALA A 137 3.86 -6.55 5.76
N VAL A 138 3.19 -7.67 6.05
CA VAL A 138 3.52 -8.51 7.21
C VAL A 138 4.88 -9.18 7.03
N VAL A 139 5.23 -9.62 5.81
CA VAL A 139 6.57 -10.16 5.49
C VAL A 139 7.63 -9.09 5.74
N GLY A 140 7.51 -7.90 5.13
CA GLY A 140 8.50 -6.83 5.31
C GLY A 140 8.62 -6.36 6.77
N TYR A 141 7.50 -6.29 7.48
CA TYR A 141 7.52 -6.03 8.93
C TYR A 141 8.31 -7.11 9.69
N THR A 142 8.10 -8.39 9.36
CA THR A 142 8.76 -9.51 10.03
C THR A 142 10.26 -9.54 9.71
N ASP A 143 10.63 -9.29 8.45
CA ASP A 143 12.03 -9.24 8.01
C ASP A 143 12.80 -8.14 8.75
N ALA A 144 12.21 -6.94 8.88
CA ALA A 144 12.78 -5.84 9.66
C ALA A 144 13.01 -6.20 11.15
N LEU A 145 12.07 -6.93 11.76
CA LEU A 145 12.23 -7.42 13.13
C LEU A 145 13.34 -8.46 13.25
N VAL A 146 13.42 -9.41 12.31
CA VAL A 146 14.45 -10.45 12.29
C VAL A 146 15.83 -9.81 12.15
N GLU A 147 15.99 -8.84 11.24
CA GLU A 147 17.22 -8.07 11.08
C GLU A 147 17.64 -7.39 12.40
N THR A 148 16.69 -6.69 13.04
CA THR A 148 16.93 -6.03 14.32
C THR A 148 17.36 -7.03 15.42
N LEU A 149 16.75 -8.22 15.46
CA LEU A 149 17.09 -9.27 16.43
C LEU A 149 18.48 -9.88 16.19
N LEU A 150 18.87 -10.07 14.93
CA LEU A 150 20.19 -10.59 14.57
C LEU A 150 21.29 -9.58 14.92
N ASN A 151 21.05 -8.29 14.69
CA ASN A 151 21.99 -7.21 15.00
C ASN A 151 22.20 -7.06 16.52
N ARG A 152 21.13 -7.18 17.32
CA ARG A 152 21.21 -7.13 18.78
C ARG A 152 21.95 -8.32 19.41
N ARG A 153 22.13 -9.43 18.69
CA ARG A 153 22.82 -10.66 19.16
C ARG A 153 24.30 -10.75 18.75
N GLY A 154 24.87 -9.69 18.18
CA GLY A 154 26.33 -9.60 17.95
C GLY A 154 26.82 -10.19 16.63
N VAL A 155 25.95 -10.43 15.65
CA VAL A 155 26.36 -10.61 14.26
C VAL A 155 26.34 -9.21 13.62
N PRO A 156 27.50 -8.62 13.25
CA PRO A 156 27.54 -7.27 12.72
C PRO A 156 27.04 -7.28 11.28
N ILE A 157 25.73 -7.17 11.10
CA ILE A 157 25.12 -6.64 9.88
C ILE A 157 24.85 -5.17 10.21
N VAL A 158 25.37 -4.27 9.39
CA VAL A 158 25.25 -2.82 9.60
C VAL A 158 23.79 -2.43 9.35
N ALA A 159 22.93 -2.47 10.36
CA ALA A 159 21.66 -1.75 10.34
C ALA A 159 21.38 -1.16 11.73
N SER A 160 21.67 0.14 11.85
CA SER A 160 20.99 1.00 12.83
C SER A 160 19.50 1.03 12.49
N GLU A 161 18.63 1.35 13.46
CA GLU A 161 17.20 1.58 13.17
C GLU A 161 17.08 2.46 11.90
N PRO A 162 16.25 2.10 10.90
CA PRO A 162 16.29 2.77 9.62
C PRO A 162 16.08 4.26 9.83
N ALA A 163 17.10 5.05 9.47
CA ALA A 163 17.00 6.48 9.53
C ALA A 163 15.86 6.92 8.60
N GLU A 164 15.14 7.97 8.96
CA GLU A 164 14.07 8.51 8.11
C GLU A 164 14.53 8.74 6.67
N ASP A 165 15.80 9.10 6.48
CA ASP A 165 16.45 9.27 5.17
C ASP A 165 16.44 8.00 4.31
N GLU A 166 16.64 6.82 4.90
CA GLU A 166 16.61 5.53 4.17
C GLU A 166 15.18 5.20 3.72
N VAL A 167 14.21 5.45 4.60
CA VAL A 167 12.78 5.31 4.28
C VAL A 167 12.38 6.25 3.16
N LEU A 168 12.81 7.52 3.22
CA LEU A 168 12.57 8.52 2.20
C LEU A 168 13.20 8.14 0.86
N GLN A 169 14.46 7.69 0.86
CA GLN A 169 15.14 7.27 -0.35
C GLN A 169 14.42 6.08 -1.01
N ARG A 170 13.98 5.10 -0.21
CA ARG A 170 13.26 3.95 -0.75
C ARG A 170 11.89 4.34 -1.31
N LEU A 171 11.20 5.24 -0.64
CA LEU A 171 9.92 5.80 -1.09
C LEU A 171 10.07 6.56 -2.41
N GLU A 172 11.08 7.42 -2.54
CA GLU A 172 11.37 8.16 -3.77
C GLU A 172 11.64 7.23 -4.96
N GLN A 173 12.41 6.16 -4.75
CA GLN A 173 12.66 5.16 -5.79
C GLN A 173 11.38 4.51 -6.30
N LEU A 174 10.44 4.19 -5.41
CA LEU A 174 9.17 3.56 -5.78
C LEU A 174 8.22 4.54 -6.48
N GLU A 175 8.21 5.80 -6.04
CA GLU A 175 7.46 6.89 -6.68
C GLU A 175 7.98 7.13 -8.11
N ASP A 176 9.30 7.18 -8.30
CA ASP A 176 9.95 7.31 -9.60
C ASP A 176 9.67 6.11 -10.51
N GLU A 177 9.75 4.89 -9.99
CA GLU A 177 9.41 3.67 -10.73
C GLU A 177 7.96 3.71 -11.22
N LEU A 178 7.02 4.10 -10.36
CA LEU A 178 5.62 4.26 -10.74
C LEU A 178 5.45 5.31 -11.84
N ALA A 179 6.14 6.45 -11.72
CA ALA A 179 6.09 7.53 -12.71
C ALA A 179 6.62 7.06 -14.07
N GLN A 180 7.74 6.34 -14.09
CA GLN A 180 8.32 5.78 -15.32
C GLN A 180 7.39 4.76 -15.98
N LEU A 181 6.74 3.89 -15.20
CA LEU A 181 5.76 2.93 -15.72
C LEU A 181 4.55 3.63 -16.34
N ARG A 182 4.09 4.75 -15.77
CA ARG A 182 3.01 5.56 -16.35
C ARG A 182 3.42 6.19 -17.68
N ILE A 183 4.60 6.78 -17.76
CA ILE A 183 5.11 7.44 -18.98
C ILE A 183 5.28 6.43 -20.11
N LYS A 184 5.88 5.27 -19.84
CA LYS A 184 6.17 4.24 -20.87
C LYS A 184 4.91 3.65 -21.54
N ASN A 185 3.74 3.81 -20.92
CA ASN A 185 2.49 3.23 -21.38
C ASN A 185 1.42 4.27 -21.75
N GLN A 186 1.80 5.56 -21.85
CA GLN A 186 1.04 6.61 -22.54
C GLN A 186 1.39 6.60 -24.03
#